data_AF-A0A920AF95-F1
#
_entry.id   AF-A0A920AF95-F1
#
_cell.length_a   1.000
_cell.length_b   1.000
_cell.length_c   1.000
_cell.angle_alpha   90.00
_cell.angle_beta   90.00
_cell.angle_gamma   90.00
#
_symmetry.space_group_name_H-M   'P 1'
#
loop_
_entity.id
_entity.type
_entity.pdbx_description
1 polymer ?
#
loop_
_entity_poly.entity_id
_entity_poly.type
_entity_poly.pdbx_seq_one_letter_code
_entity_poly.pdbx_strand_id
1 'polypeptide(L)'
;MTPEIKVTDLVKNGITSVVGLLGTDGATRSLKSLYAKVKALNQEGISAFMHTGYYGIDPVHLMKNVQEDLIYIDAVLGCKIAISDIRSSYPSDRELLRLLREVKVGGMIARKKGILHVHLGNLKSKMDPLFRIGKRLSISY
;
A
#
# COMPACT_ATOMS: atom_id res chain seq x y z
N MET A 1 13.23 -16.35 0.98
CA MET A 1 12.18 -15.62 0.22
C MET A 1 11.04 -16.57 -0.06
N THR A 2 9.79 -16.12 0.11
CA THR A 2 8.61 -16.92 -0.28
C THR A 2 8.42 -16.89 -1.80
N PRO A 3 8.02 -18.01 -2.43
CA PRO A 3 7.66 -18.05 -3.85
C PRO A 3 6.50 -17.10 -4.20
N GLU A 4 6.37 -16.78 -5.49
CA GLU A 4 5.21 -16.03 -5.98
C GLU A 4 3.95 -16.91 -6.06
N ILE A 5 2.79 -16.27 -5.92
CA ILE A 5 1.48 -16.93 -6.01
C ILE A 5 1.17 -17.36 -7.46
N LYS A 6 0.56 -18.54 -7.63
CA LYS A 6 0.05 -19.00 -8.94
C LYS A 6 -1.44 -18.73 -9.05
N VAL A 7 -1.93 -18.47 -10.27
CA VAL A 7 -3.37 -18.26 -10.50
C VAL A 7 -4.19 -19.48 -10.06
N THR A 8 -3.65 -20.68 -10.25
CA THR A 8 -4.30 -21.93 -9.90
C THR A 8 -4.56 -22.04 -8.40
N ASP A 9 -3.68 -21.50 -7.56
CA ASP A 9 -3.87 -21.47 -6.11
C ASP A 9 -5.01 -20.52 -5.73
N LEU A 10 -5.16 -19.39 -6.42
CA LEU A 10 -6.26 -18.46 -6.20
C LEU A 10 -7.60 -19.07 -6.62
N VAL A 11 -7.67 -19.61 -7.84
CA VAL A 11 -8.90 -20.19 -8.41
C VAL A 11 -9.40 -21.39 -7.59
N LYS A 12 -8.49 -22.29 -7.19
CA LYS A 12 -8.85 -23.45 -6.36
C LYS A 12 -9.49 -23.07 -5.02
N ASN A 13 -9.21 -21.86 -4.52
CA ASN A 13 -9.76 -21.34 -3.28
C ASN A 13 -10.92 -20.35 -3.51
N GLY A 14 -11.45 -20.25 -4.74
CA GLY A 14 -12.57 -19.35 -5.07
C GLY A 14 -12.21 -17.86 -5.02
N ILE A 15 -10.92 -17.51 -5.03
CA ILE A 15 -10.46 -16.12 -5.01
C ILE A 15 -10.44 -15.58 -6.43
N THR A 16 -11.37 -14.69 -6.74
CA THR A 16 -11.53 -14.07 -8.07
C THR A 16 -10.90 -12.68 -8.19
N SER A 17 -10.56 -12.06 -7.06
CA SER A 17 -9.98 -10.73 -7.01
C SER A 17 -8.91 -10.62 -5.92
N VAL A 18 -7.81 -9.92 -6.20
CA VAL A 18 -6.68 -9.77 -5.26
C VAL A 18 -6.09 -8.36 -5.28
N VAL A 19 -5.51 -7.95 -4.16
CA VAL A 19 -4.71 -6.73 -4.04
C VAL A 19 -3.32 -7.09 -3.52
N GLY A 20 -2.32 -7.00 -4.39
CA GLY A 20 -0.93 -7.26 -4.07
C GLY A 20 -0.26 -6.09 -3.34
N LEU A 21 0.72 -6.39 -2.49
CA LEU A 21 1.48 -5.38 -1.76
C LEU A 21 2.87 -5.91 -1.39
N LEU A 22 3.80 -5.00 -1.08
CA LEU A 22 5.09 -5.37 -0.49
C LEU A 22 5.03 -5.40 1.05
N GLY A 23 6.00 -6.10 1.64
CA GLY A 23 6.14 -6.27 3.09
C GLY A 23 7.35 -5.52 3.64
N THR A 24 8.10 -6.20 4.51
CA THR A 24 9.32 -5.67 5.13
C THR A 24 10.42 -5.37 4.12
N ASP A 25 10.65 -6.27 3.17
CA ASP A 25 11.73 -6.15 2.21
C ASP A 25 11.34 -5.22 1.06
N GLY A 26 11.76 -3.96 1.13
CA GLY A 26 11.69 -3.00 0.03
C GLY A 26 13.00 -2.86 -0.75
N ALA A 27 14.02 -3.67 -0.44
CA ALA A 27 15.34 -3.58 -1.06
C ALA A 27 15.48 -4.58 -2.21
N THR A 28 15.06 -5.83 -2.01
CA THR A 28 15.19 -6.89 -3.01
C THR A 28 13.87 -7.23 -3.71
N ARG A 29 12.73 -6.81 -3.13
CA ARG A 29 11.43 -6.87 -3.81
C ARG A 29 11.14 -5.53 -4.49
N SER A 30 10.69 -5.61 -5.74
CA SER A 30 10.41 -4.43 -6.56
C SER A 30 8.92 -4.28 -6.84
N LEU A 31 8.43 -3.04 -6.78
CA LEU A 31 7.10 -2.71 -7.28
C LEU A 31 6.94 -3.02 -8.77
N LYS A 32 8.02 -2.96 -9.56
CA LYS A 32 7.96 -3.30 -10.99
C LYS A 32 7.62 -4.78 -11.18
N SER A 33 8.22 -5.66 -10.38
CA SER A 33 7.91 -7.09 -10.37
C SER A 33 6.48 -7.34 -9.90
N LEU A 34 6.04 -6.65 -8.84
CA LEU A 34 4.66 -6.73 -8.36
C LEU A 34 3.65 -6.28 -9.44
N TYR A 35 3.92 -5.17 -10.12
CA TYR A 35 3.06 -4.66 -11.20
C TYR A 35 3.02 -5.61 -12.40
N ALA A 36 4.16 -6.20 -12.78
CA ALA A 36 4.21 -7.23 -13.82
C ALA A 36 3.36 -8.45 -13.43
N LYS A 37 3.43 -8.90 -12.17
CA LYS A 37 2.62 -10.01 -11.68
C LYS A 37 1.13 -9.69 -11.66
N VAL A 38 0.75 -8.47 -11.28
CA VAL A 38 -0.65 -8.00 -11.35
C VAL A 38 -1.17 -8.05 -12.78
N LYS A 39 -0.38 -7.61 -13.77
CA LYS A 39 -0.77 -7.72 -15.18
C LYS A 39 -0.92 -9.17 -15.63
N ALA A 40 0.00 -10.06 -15.24
CA ALA A 40 -0.09 -11.48 -15.56
C ALA A 40 -1.38 -12.11 -14.98
N LEU A 41 -1.69 -11.85 -13.71
CA LEU A 41 -2.93 -12.36 -13.10
C LEU A 41 -4.20 -11.84 -13.79
N ASN A 42 -4.21 -10.58 -14.23
CA ASN A 42 -5.31 -10.03 -15.03
C ASN A 42 -5.44 -10.74 -16.39
N GLN A 43 -4.33 -11.05 -17.06
CA GLN A 43 -4.34 -11.81 -18.32
C GLN A 43 -4.80 -13.27 -18.10
N GLU A 44 -4.52 -13.84 -16.93
CA GLU A 44 -4.97 -15.18 -16.53
C GLU A 44 -6.43 -15.20 -16.04
N GLY A 45 -7.15 -14.06 -16.08
CA GLY A 45 -8.59 -13.96 -15.80
C GLY A 45 -8.98 -13.57 -14.37
N ILE A 46 -8.02 -13.21 -13.51
CA ILE A 46 -8.26 -12.75 -12.13
C ILE A 46 -8.25 -11.22 -12.08
N SER A 47 -9.18 -10.61 -11.35
CA SER A 47 -9.14 -9.15 -11.12
C SER A 47 -8.04 -8.79 -10.12
N ALA A 48 -6.89 -8.33 -10.60
CA ALA A 48 -5.73 -8.04 -9.76
C ALA A 48 -5.40 -6.54 -9.71
N PHE A 49 -5.10 -6.07 -8.49
CA PHE A 49 -4.70 -4.70 -8.18
C PHE A 49 -3.49 -4.70 -7.26
N MET A 50 -2.98 -3.52 -6.89
CA MET A 50 -1.88 -3.39 -5.93
C MET A 50 -1.90 -2.11 -5.09
N HIS A 51 -1.12 -2.14 -4.01
CA HIS A 51 -0.63 -0.94 -3.33
C HIS A 51 0.83 -0.67 -3.72
N THR A 52 1.15 0.62 -3.87
CA THR A 52 2.54 1.09 -3.92
C THR A 52 3.15 1.12 -2.51
N GLY A 53 4.43 1.45 -2.37
CA GLY A 53 5.13 1.44 -1.09
C GLY A 53 5.46 0.05 -0.55
N TYR A 54 5.93 0.02 0.69
CA TYR A 54 6.33 -1.18 1.45
C TYR A 54 6.25 -0.84 2.94
N TYR A 55 6.89 -1.55 3.87
CA TYR A 55 6.83 -1.19 5.29
C TYR A 55 7.37 0.22 5.63
N GLY A 56 8.30 0.77 4.85
CA GLY A 56 8.96 2.03 5.17
C GLY A 56 8.10 3.28 4.96
N ILE A 57 8.44 4.36 5.68
CA ILE A 57 7.75 5.67 5.57
C ILE A 57 8.19 6.50 4.36
N ASP A 58 9.36 6.19 3.81
CA ASP A 58 9.82 6.68 2.50
C ASP A 58 9.46 5.63 1.45
N PRO A 59 8.23 5.66 0.88
CA PRO A 59 7.74 4.60 0.04
C PRO A 59 8.51 4.54 -1.28
N VAL A 60 8.85 3.32 -1.68
CA VAL A 60 9.14 3.03 -3.08
C VAL A 60 7.89 3.29 -3.92
N HIS A 61 8.08 3.79 -5.13
CA HIS A 61 7.02 4.13 -6.08
C HIS A 61 7.46 3.83 -7.52
N LEU A 62 6.51 3.72 -8.44
CA LEU A 62 6.77 3.43 -9.86
C LEU A 62 7.03 4.70 -10.68
N MET A 63 6.40 5.81 -10.30
CA MET A 63 6.50 7.13 -10.93
C MET A 63 7.47 8.03 -10.14
N LYS A 64 7.05 9.22 -9.69
CA LYS A 64 7.87 10.12 -8.85
C LYS A 64 7.47 10.17 -7.37
N ASN A 65 6.24 9.75 -7.05
CA ASN A 65 5.69 9.73 -5.70
C ASN A 65 4.40 8.89 -5.66
N VAL A 66 3.82 8.73 -4.47
CA VAL A 66 2.61 7.93 -4.25
C VAL A 66 1.38 8.53 -4.93
N GLN A 67 1.29 9.87 -4.94
CA GLN A 67 0.20 10.56 -5.62
C GLN A 67 0.21 10.28 -7.13
N GLU A 68 1.37 10.33 -7.79
CA GLU A 68 1.51 10.02 -9.21
C GLU A 68 1.23 8.55 -9.52
N ASP A 69 1.68 7.61 -8.68
CA ASP A 69 1.34 6.19 -8.85
C ASP A 69 -0.18 5.97 -8.85
N LEU A 70 -0.90 6.63 -7.94
CA LEU A 70 -2.36 6.59 -7.88
C LEU A 70 -3.01 7.20 -9.13
N ILE A 71 -2.46 8.30 -9.67
CA ILE A 71 -3.01 9.00 -10.83
C ILE A 71 -2.77 8.26 -12.13
N TYR A 72 -1.55 7.79 -12.36
CA TYR A 72 -1.13 7.32 -13.69
C TYR A 72 -1.15 5.80 -13.84
N ILE A 73 -1.29 5.03 -12.77
CA ILE A 73 -1.24 3.57 -12.81
C ILE A 73 -2.56 3.00 -12.30
N ASP A 74 -3.45 2.59 -13.21
CA ASP A 74 -4.81 2.12 -12.90
C ASP A 74 -4.86 1.04 -11.81
N ALA A 75 -3.95 0.07 -11.86
CA ALA A 75 -3.88 -1.03 -10.90
C ALA A 75 -3.51 -0.59 -9.47
N VAL A 76 -2.92 0.60 -9.27
CA VAL A 76 -2.55 1.10 -7.95
C VAL A 76 -3.77 1.72 -7.27
N LEU A 77 -4.16 1.16 -6.11
CA LEU A 77 -5.32 1.59 -5.32
C LEU A 77 -4.95 2.39 -4.06
N GLY A 78 -3.66 2.44 -3.71
CA GLY A 78 -3.21 3.01 -2.46
C GLY A 78 -1.74 2.78 -2.16
N CYS A 79 -1.33 3.05 -0.92
CA CYS A 79 0.04 2.88 -0.44
C CYS A 79 0.08 1.97 0.80
N LYS A 80 1.10 1.12 0.88
CA LYS A 80 1.42 0.29 2.03
C LYS A 80 2.47 0.99 2.91
N ILE A 81 2.30 0.89 4.24
CA ILE A 81 3.29 1.22 5.29
C ILE A 81 3.19 0.25 6.47
N ALA A 82 4.10 0.37 7.45
CA ALA A 82 4.00 -0.26 8.75
C ALA A 82 4.08 0.76 9.89
N ILE A 83 3.35 0.50 10.99
CA ILE A 83 3.46 1.22 12.26
C ILE A 83 3.51 0.23 13.42
N SER A 84 4.02 0.69 14.57
CA SER A 84 4.04 -0.08 15.82
C SER A 84 4.64 -1.49 15.64
N ASP A 85 5.61 -1.63 14.73
CA ASP A 85 6.34 -2.86 14.44
C ASP A 85 7.83 -2.57 14.53
N ILE A 86 8.63 -3.52 15.02
CA ILE A 86 10.09 -3.37 15.11
C ILE A 86 10.75 -3.23 13.73
N ARG A 87 10.07 -3.64 12.67
CA ARG A 87 10.48 -3.53 11.26
C ARG A 87 9.93 -2.28 10.57
N SER A 88 9.21 -1.41 11.30
CA SER A 88 8.72 -0.14 10.75
C SER A 88 9.81 0.92 10.76
N SER A 89 9.56 2.04 10.08
CA SER A 89 10.42 3.23 10.14
C SER A 89 10.17 4.12 11.37
N TYR A 90 9.32 3.69 12.31
CA TYR A 90 8.89 4.51 13.47
C TYR A 90 8.41 5.91 13.06
N PRO A 91 7.45 6.01 12.13
CA PRO A 91 7.10 7.30 11.51
C PRO A 91 6.50 8.27 12.52
N SER A 92 6.86 9.54 12.40
CA SER A 92 6.22 10.63 13.13
C SER A 92 4.80 10.88 12.61
N ASP A 93 3.98 11.53 13.44
CA ASP A 93 2.62 11.91 13.06
C ASP A 93 2.59 12.82 11.82
N ARG A 94 3.61 13.66 11.62
CA ARG A 94 3.71 14.58 10.47
C ARG A 94 4.03 13.82 9.17
N GLU A 95 4.92 12.83 9.22
CA GLU A 95 5.23 12.01 8.05
C GLU A 95 4.03 11.17 7.62
N LEU A 96 3.30 10.59 8.59
CA LEU A 96 2.05 9.88 8.34
C LEU A 96 1.01 10.78 7.68
N LEU A 97 0.82 12.01 8.17
CA LEU A 97 -0.10 12.97 7.59
C LEU A 97 0.30 13.38 6.17
N ARG A 98 1.60 13.59 5.91
CA ARG A 98 2.11 13.92 4.57
C ARG A 98 1.79 12.80 3.58
N LEU A 99 2.08 11.56 3.96
CA LEU A 99 1.81 10.41 3.11
C LEU A 99 0.30 10.18 2.91
N LEU A 100 -0.50 10.30 3.98
CA LEU A 100 -1.96 10.20 3.89
C LEU A 100 -2.54 11.27 2.94
N ARG A 101 -1.98 12.48 2.94
CA ARG A 101 -2.36 13.55 2.00
C ARG A 101 -2.05 13.16 0.56
N GLU A 102 -0.87 12.61 0.25
CA GLU A 102 -0.55 12.13 -1.10
C GLU A 102 -1.53 11.06 -1.57
N VAL A 103 -1.82 10.09 -0.70
CA VAL A 103 -2.78 9.01 -0.99
C VAL A 103 -4.20 9.57 -1.23
N LYS A 104 -4.65 10.49 -0.38
CA LYS A 104 -5.99 11.09 -0.47
C LYS A 104 -6.15 11.93 -1.73
N VAL A 105 -5.22 12.83 -2.01
CA VAL A 105 -5.26 13.71 -3.19
C VAL A 105 -5.11 12.90 -4.48
N GLY A 106 -4.17 11.94 -4.51
CA GLY A 106 -4.00 11.04 -5.66
C GLY A 106 -5.27 10.23 -5.95
N GLY A 107 -5.90 9.68 -4.90
CA GLY A 107 -7.18 9.00 -5.02
C GLY A 107 -8.28 9.91 -5.56
N MET A 108 -8.42 11.12 -5.02
CA MET A 108 -9.42 12.10 -5.49
C MET A 108 -9.27 12.44 -6.97
N ILE A 109 -8.05 12.74 -7.42
CA ILE A 109 -7.76 13.10 -8.82
C ILE A 109 -8.04 11.91 -9.75
N ALA A 110 -7.60 10.71 -9.36
CA ALA A 110 -7.73 9.49 -10.16
C ALA A 110 -9.12 8.84 -10.07
N ARG A 111 -10.06 9.41 -9.30
CA ARG A 111 -11.35 8.81 -8.95
C ARG A 111 -11.24 7.40 -8.34
N LYS A 112 -10.20 7.19 -7.52
CA LYS A 112 -9.97 5.99 -6.72
C LYS A 112 -10.23 6.27 -5.24
N LYS A 113 -10.47 5.24 -4.44
CA LYS A 113 -10.67 5.40 -2.98
C LYS A 113 -9.47 6.03 -2.27
N GLY A 114 -8.24 5.79 -2.75
CA GLY A 114 -7.00 6.28 -2.14
C GLY A 114 -6.81 5.65 -0.75
N ILE A 115 -6.33 4.41 -0.70
CA ILE A 115 -6.25 3.63 0.55
C ILE A 115 -4.83 3.69 1.13
N LEU A 116 -4.70 4.06 2.40
CA LEU A 116 -3.46 3.85 3.15
C LEU A 116 -3.56 2.51 3.90
N HIS A 117 -2.93 1.48 3.36
CA HIS A 117 -2.90 0.16 3.97
C HIS A 117 -1.79 0.10 5.01
N VAL A 118 -2.14 -0.08 6.29
CA VAL A 118 -1.18 -0.02 7.40
C VAL A 118 -0.98 -1.42 7.99
N HIS A 119 0.25 -1.92 7.92
CA HIS A 119 0.65 -3.06 8.75
C HIS A 119 0.78 -2.60 10.21
N LEU A 120 0.15 -3.34 11.11
CA LEU A 120 0.22 -3.10 12.55
C LEU A 120 1.06 -4.18 13.22
N GLY A 121 2.17 -3.78 13.83
CA GLY A 121 2.98 -4.69 14.64
C GLY A 121 2.50 -4.81 16.08
N ASN A 122 3.34 -5.42 16.92
CA ASN A 122 3.02 -5.74 18.32
C ASN A 122 3.66 -4.78 19.35
N LEU A 123 4.10 -3.58 18.94
CA LEU A 123 4.57 -2.58 19.90
C LEU A 123 3.40 -2.04 20.74
N LYS A 124 3.71 -1.63 21.98
CA LYS A 124 2.72 -1.16 22.97
C LYS A 124 1.87 0.01 22.47
N SER A 125 2.40 0.83 21.56
CA SER A 125 1.71 1.97 20.94
C SER A 125 0.52 1.56 20.06
N LYS A 126 0.41 0.30 19.61
CA LYS A 126 -0.73 -0.20 18.83
C LYS A 126 -1.16 0.80 17.74
N MET A 127 -2.42 1.26 17.77
CA MET A 127 -2.98 2.20 16.80
C MET A 127 -2.88 3.67 17.23
N ASP A 128 -2.18 3.98 18.33
CA ASP A 128 -2.04 5.36 18.84
C ASP A 128 -1.59 6.35 17.76
N PRO A 129 -0.62 6.05 16.86
CA PRO A 129 -0.27 6.96 15.77
C PRO A 129 -1.46 7.33 14.88
N LEU A 130 -2.35 6.38 14.60
CA LEU A 130 -3.55 6.60 13.78
C LEU A 130 -4.59 7.45 14.52
N PHE A 131 -4.79 7.21 15.81
CA PHE A 131 -5.72 8.01 16.62
C PHE A 131 -5.23 9.44 16.80
N ARG A 132 -3.91 9.66 16.96
CA ARG A 132 -3.34 11.01 17.04
C ARG A 132 -3.55 11.81 15.76
N ILE A 133 -3.26 11.22 14.60
CA ILE A 133 -3.49 11.92 13.32
C ILE A 133 -4.99 12.09 13.02
N GLY A 134 -5.83 11.12 13.39
CA GLY A 134 -7.28 11.20 13.23
C GLY A 134 -7.89 12.38 13.99
N LYS A 135 -7.51 12.58 15.26
CA LYS A 135 -7.94 13.71 16.08
C LYS A 135 -7.54 15.07 15.49
N ARG A 136 -6.36 15.16 14.86
CA ARG A 136 -5.91 16.39 14.19
C ARG A 136 -6.74 16.70 12.95
N LEU A 137 -7.07 15.69 12.16
CA LEU A 137 -7.88 15.85 10.95
C LEU A 137 -9.34 16.21 11.27
N SER A 138 -9.91 15.69 12.36
CA SER A 138 -11.27 16.02 12.78
C SER A 138 -11.44 17.45 13.32
N ILE A 139 -10.35 18.18 13.56
CA ILE A 139 -10.40 19.61 13.93
C ILE A 139 -10.46 20.48 12.66
N SER A 140 -10.19 19.92 11.47
CA SER A 140 -10.12 20.65 10.20
C SER A 140 -11.34 20.48 9.28
N TYR A 141 -12.41 19.84 9.76
CA TYR A 141 -13.71 19.71 9.07
C TYR A 141 -14.85 20.15 9.98
#